data_AF-A0A6G1IIZ1-F1
#
_entry.id   AF-A0A6G1IIZ1-F1
#
_cell.length_a   1.000
_cell.length_b   1.000
_cell.length_c   1.000
_cell.angle_alpha   90.00
_cell.angle_beta   90.00
_cell.angle_gamma   90.00
#
_symmetry.space_group_name_H-M   'P 1'
#
loop_
_entity.id
_entity.type
_entity.pdbx_description
1 polymer ?
#
loop_
_entity_poly.entity_id
_entity_poly.type
_entity_poly.pdbx_seq_one_letter_code
_entity_poly.pdbx_strand_id
1 'polypeptide(L)'
;MVYVAKITESRGAPKERAIEDAINHAVTEWNVDIINVSSGFYEPREQIRQAIQCAHASDIMFASGHNDGTNKPLAFPASAGNVIAVGATNNLGKQSSFSPLSENKAYFFTAFVERIFPLDKETSGTSFAAPIAAGSRI
;
A
#
# COMPACT_ATOMS: atom_id res chain seq x y z
N MET A 1 -4.91 17.51 5.51
CA MET A 1 -4.20 18.04 4.33
C MET A 1 -3.74 16.85 3.50
N VAL A 2 -3.60 16.97 2.17
CA VAL A 2 -3.07 15.89 1.33
C VAL A 2 -1.70 16.29 0.81
N TYR A 3 -0.70 15.43 1.05
CA TYR A 3 0.66 15.61 0.58
C TYR A 3 1.02 14.53 -0.44
N VAL A 4 1.92 14.86 -1.37
CA VAL A 4 2.39 13.93 -2.41
C VAL A 4 3.90 13.80 -2.32
N ALA A 5 4.38 12.65 -1.85
CA ALA A 5 5.79 12.28 -1.89
C ALA A 5 6.08 11.42 -3.13
N LYS A 6 6.92 11.93 -4.03
CA LYS A 6 7.29 11.21 -5.26
C LYS A 6 8.41 10.20 -4.96
N ILE A 7 8.13 8.91 -5.15
CA ILE A 7 9.07 7.81 -4.88
C ILE A 7 9.56 7.06 -6.13
N THR A 8 8.99 7.36 -7.30
CA THR A 8 9.38 6.78 -8.59
C THR A 8 9.29 7.80 -9.72
N GLU A 9 10.19 7.70 -10.71
CA GLU A 9 10.28 8.60 -11.86
C GLU A 9 9.48 8.10 -13.08
N SER A 10 9.25 6.80 -13.17
CA SER A 10 8.59 6.14 -14.31
C SER A 10 7.80 4.92 -13.84
N ARG A 11 7.26 4.11 -14.76
CA ARG A 11 6.57 2.84 -14.42
C ARG A 11 7.49 1.76 -13.79
N GLY A 12 8.70 2.11 -13.39
CA GLY A 12 9.63 1.22 -12.71
C GLY A 12 9.36 1.10 -11.21
N ALA A 13 10.00 0.11 -10.59
CA ALA A 13 9.99 -0.06 -9.14
C ALA A 13 10.59 1.19 -8.47
N PRO A 14 9.99 1.68 -7.36
CA PRO A 14 10.56 2.77 -6.59
C PRO A 14 11.92 2.35 -6.02
N LYS A 15 12.80 3.32 -5.80
CA LYS A 15 14.06 3.09 -5.09
C LYS A 15 13.77 3.01 -3.60
N GLU A 16 14.43 2.07 -2.90
CA GLU A 16 14.23 1.86 -1.46
C GLU A 16 14.43 3.15 -0.65
N ARG A 17 15.54 3.85 -0.94
CA ARG A 17 15.87 5.15 -0.34
C ARG A 17 14.80 6.21 -0.56
N ALA A 18 14.13 6.22 -1.71
CA ALA A 18 13.09 7.19 -1.98
C ALA A 18 11.84 6.97 -1.11
N ILE A 19 11.51 5.71 -0.81
CA ILE A 19 10.41 5.37 0.11
C ILE A 19 10.81 5.70 1.55
N GLU A 20 12.03 5.36 1.97
CA GLU A 20 12.56 5.72 3.28
C GLU A 20 12.51 7.23 3.52
N ASP A 21 13.08 8.02 2.61
CA ASP A 21 13.10 9.49 2.69
C ASP A 21 11.67 10.05 2.73
N ALA A 22 10.75 9.48 1.94
CA ALA A 22 9.35 9.90 1.91
C ALA A 22 8.62 9.61 3.22
N ILE A 23 8.82 8.44 3.83
CA ILE A 23 8.22 8.09 5.13
C ILE A 23 8.75 9.04 6.20
N ASN A 24 10.07 9.21 6.28
CA ASN A 24 10.68 10.10 7.27
C ASN A 24 10.18 11.54 7.11
N HIS A 25 10.15 12.08 5.89
CA HIS A 25 9.67 13.44 5.62
C HIS A 25 8.19 13.61 5.96
N ALA A 26 7.35 12.61 5.67
CA ALA A 26 5.94 12.64 6.00
C ALA A 26 5.71 12.73 7.51
N VAL A 27 6.53 12.03 8.30
CA VAL A 27 6.46 12.03 9.77
C VAL A 27 7.05 13.32 10.36
N THR A 28 8.27 13.70 9.96
CA THR A 28 9.03 14.75 10.66
C THR A 28 8.70 16.17 10.19
N GLU A 29 8.41 16.36 8.90
CA GLU A 29 8.20 17.69 8.32
C GLU A 29 6.72 17.99 8.10
N TRP A 30 5.96 17.00 7.63
CA TRP A 30 4.52 17.18 7.36
C TRP A 30 3.62 16.79 8.52
N ASN A 31 4.11 15.95 9.45
CA ASN A 31 3.35 15.45 10.58
C ASN A 31 1.97 14.91 10.15
N VAL A 32 1.99 13.97 9.20
CA VAL A 32 0.76 13.37 8.63
C VAL A 32 0.17 12.32 9.55
N ASP A 33 -1.15 12.17 9.57
CA ASP A 33 -1.81 11.12 10.37
C ASP A 33 -1.83 9.75 9.65
N ILE A 34 -1.81 9.77 8.31
CA ILE A 34 -1.99 8.58 7.46
C ILE A 34 -0.95 8.58 6.34
N ILE A 35 -0.30 7.42 6.14
CA ILE A 35 0.60 7.17 5.02
C ILE A 35 0.00 6.07 4.13
N ASN A 36 -0.17 6.36 2.85
CA ASN A 36 -0.57 5.37 1.84
C ASN A 36 0.59 5.06 0.90
N VAL A 37 0.96 3.77 0.80
CA VAL A 37 1.99 3.28 -0.12
C VAL A 37 1.38 2.28 -1.12
N SER A 38 0.99 2.79 -2.30
CA SER A 38 0.43 1.98 -3.40
C SER A 38 1.50 1.29 -4.27
N SER A 39 2.60 0.86 -3.67
CA SER A 39 3.72 0.19 -4.32
C SER A 39 4.43 -0.75 -3.34
N GLY A 40 5.18 -1.73 -3.82
CA GLY A 40 5.92 -2.63 -2.96
C GLY A 40 7.01 -3.45 -3.65
N PHE A 41 7.66 -4.30 -2.87
CA PHE A 41 8.73 -5.21 -3.25
C PHE A 41 8.35 -6.63 -2.80
N TYR A 42 8.76 -7.66 -3.55
CA TYR A 42 8.56 -9.04 -3.10
C TYR A 42 9.44 -9.42 -1.92
N GLU A 43 10.62 -8.81 -1.84
CA GLU A 43 11.57 -9.04 -0.76
C GLU A 43 11.51 -7.91 0.27
N PRO A 44 11.56 -8.21 1.58
CA PRO A 44 11.61 -7.19 2.60
C PRO A 44 12.82 -6.26 2.44
N ARG A 45 12.62 -4.98 2.73
CA ARG A 45 13.65 -3.93 2.65
C ARG A 45 13.92 -3.38 4.04
N GLU A 46 15.11 -3.60 4.56
CA GLU A 46 15.41 -3.28 5.96
C GLU A 46 15.40 -1.77 6.23
N GLN A 47 15.87 -0.97 5.28
CA GLN A 47 15.83 0.49 5.35
C GLN A 47 14.40 1.01 5.51
N ILE A 48 13.48 0.50 4.68
CA ILE A 48 12.07 0.87 4.75
C ILE A 48 11.43 0.30 6.04
N ARG A 49 11.84 -0.89 6.51
CA ARG A 49 11.36 -1.44 7.80
C ARG A 49 11.70 -0.50 8.96
N GLN A 50 12.92 0.01 9.00
CA GLN A 50 13.36 0.94 10.04
C GLN A 50 12.56 2.24 9.98
N ALA A 51 12.35 2.81 8.79
CA ALA A 51 11.49 3.99 8.62
C ALA A 51 10.05 3.75 9.10
N ILE A 52 9.47 2.59 8.76
CA ILE A 52 8.14 2.18 9.21
C ILE A 52 8.07 2.05 10.74
N GLN A 53 9.10 1.49 11.37
CA GLN A 53 9.18 1.35 12.82
C GLN A 53 9.27 2.71 13.52
N CYS A 54 10.02 3.65 12.95
CA CYS A 54 10.09 5.03 13.45
C CYS A 54 8.76 5.78 13.31
N ALA A 55 8.05 5.61 12.19
CA ALA A 55 6.75 6.24 11.93
C ALA A 55 5.61 5.69 12.83
N HIS A 56 5.66 4.40 13.16
CA HIS A 56 4.57 3.69 13.84
C HIS A 56 4.25 4.18 15.26
N ALA A 57 5.11 5.00 15.86
CA ALA A 57 4.78 5.61 17.14
C ALA A 57 3.59 6.58 17.06
N SER A 58 3.28 7.12 15.87
CA SER A 58 2.29 8.19 15.71
C SER A 58 1.28 8.00 14.57
N ASP A 59 1.58 7.18 13.55
CA ASP A 59 0.83 7.24 12.27
C ASP A 59 0.27 5.88 11.79
N ILE A 60 -0.83 5.93 11.03
CA ILE A 60 -1.45 4.75 10.42
C ILE A 60 -0.93 4.57 8.99
N MET A 61 -0.36 3.39 8.70
CA MET A 61 0.14 3.08 7.35
C MET A 61 -0.73 2.04 6.63
N PHE A 62 -1.13 2.36 5.40
CA PHE A 62 -1.78 1.45 4.46
C PHE A 62 -0.84 1.15 3.29
N ALA A 63 -0.79 -0.11 2.86
CA ALA A 63 -0.02 -0.49 1.68
C ALA A 63 -0.73 -1.53 0.81
N SER A 64 -0.53 -1.43 -0.50
CA SER A 64 -1.09 -2.37 -1.48
C SER A 64 -0.42 -3.73 -1.39
N GLY A 65 -1.21 -4.80 -1.43
CA GLY A 65 -0.70 -6.16 -1.29
C GLY A 65 0.20 -6.65 -2.46
N HIS A 66 -0.11 -6.31 -3.72
CA HIS A 66 0.45 -6.74 -5.03
C HIS A 66 -0.67 -7.28 -5.95
N ASN A 67 -0.35 -7.71 -7.19
CA ASN A 67 -1.36 -8.08 -8.21
C ASN A 67 -1.09 -9.44 -8.89
N ASP A 68 -0.41 -10.36 -8.22
CA ASP A 68 0.04 -11.65 -8.77
C ASP A 68 -0.74 -12.84 -8.18
N GLY A 69 -1.85 -12.53 -7.51
CA GLY A 69 -2.71 -13.52 -6.88
C GLY A 69 -1.95 -14.36 -5.85
N THR A 70 -2.24 -15.65 -5.81
CA THR A 70 -1.60 -16.61 -4.90
C THR A 70 -0.21 -17.06 -5.35
N ASN A 71 0.35 -16.49 -6.42
CA ASN A 71 1.67 -16.88 -6.93
C ASN A 71 2.82 -16.22 -6.17
N LYS A 72 2.53 -15.19 -5.38
CA LYS A 72 3.50 -14.44 -4.58
C LYS A 72 2.92 -14.16 -3.19
N PRO A 73 3.79 -14.03 -2.18
CA PRO A 73 3.38 -13.57 -0.87
C PRO A 73 3.08 -12.07 -0.87
N LEU A 74 2.51 -11.57 0.22
CA LEU A 74 2.27 -10.13 0.39
C LEU A 74 3.54 -9.31 0.14
N ALA A 75 3.43 -8.31 -0.72
CA ALA A 75 4.54 -7.41 -0.98
C ALA A 75 4.86 -6.58 0.26
N PHE A 76 6.13 -6.28 0.44
CA PHE A 76 6.61 -5.33 1.42
C PHE A 76 6.45 -3.90 0.87
N PRO A 77 5.87 -2.93 1.60
CA PRO A 77 5.69 -2.92 3.06
C PRO A 77 4.36 -3.48 3.58
N ALA A 78 3.40 -3.90 2.74
CA ALA A 78 2.12 -4.44 3.20
C ALA A 78 2.26 -5.66 4.12
N SER A 79 3.30 -6.48 3.93
CA SER A 79 3.63 -7.61 4.81
C SER A 79 4.22 -7.20 6.17
N ALA A 80 4.68 -5.96 6.37
CA ALA A 80 5.26 -5.51 7.64
C ALA A 80 4.20 -5.49 8.74
N GLY A 81 4.47 -6.06 9.92
CA GLY A 81 3.46 -6.34 10.97
C GLY A 81 2.53 -5.18 11.33
N ASN A 82 3.07 -3.98 11.35
CA ASN A 82 2.43 -2.73 11.74
C ASN A 82 1.84 -1.89 10.57
N VAL A 83 1.80 -2.46 9.38
CA VAL A 83 1.16 -1.86 8.19
C VAL A 83 -0.16 -2.55 7.93
N ILE A 84 -1.21 -1.80 7.58
CA ILE A 84 -2.48 -2.36 7.14
C ILE A 84 -2.33 -2.77 5.67
N ALA A 85 -2.42 -4.07 5.40
CA ALA A 85 -2.36 -4.58 4.04
C ALA A 85 -3.71 -4.42 3.35
N VAL A 86 -3.70 -4.06 2.06
CA VAL A 86 -4.94 -3.84 1.31
C VAL A 86 -4.95 -4.67 0.02
N GLY A 87 -5.95 -5.55 -0.08
CA GLY A 87 -6.26 -6.37 -1.24
C GLY A 87 -7.40 -5.80 -2.10
N ALA A 88 -7.79 -6.54 -3.12
CA ALA A 88 -8.80 -6.13 -4.09
C ALA A 88 -9.99 -7.08 -4.14
N THR A 89 -11.19 -6.52 -4.37
CA THR A 89 -12.41 -7.28 -4.66
C THR A 89 -13.02 -6.91 -6.01
N ASN A 90 -13.86 -7.81 -6.50
CA ASN A 90 -14.73 -7.59 -7.65
C ASN A 90 -16.09 -7.01 -7.26
N ASN A 91 -16.93 -6.77 -8.26
CA ASN A 91 -18.26 -6.14 -8.10
C ASN A 91 -19.26 -7.00 -7.30
N LEU A 92 -18.91 -8.24 -6.98
CA LEU A 92 -19.69 -9.12 -6.12
C LEU A 92 -19.15 -9.15 -4.68
N GLY A 93 -18.16 -8.31 -4.35
CA GLY A 93 -17.48 -8.32 -3.06
C GLY A 93 -16.57 -9.53 -2.83
N LYS A 94 -16.31 -10.33 -3.87
CA LYS A 94 -15.38 -11.47 -3.78
C LYS A 94 -13.97 -10.99 -4.04
N GLN A 95 -12.99 -11.60 -3.37
CA GLN A 95 -11.58 -11.31 -3.61
C GLN A 95 -11.25 -11.53 -5.09
N SER A 96 -10.59 -10.54 -5.69
CA SER A 96 -10.12 -10.60 -7.06
C SER A 96 -9.04 -11.66 -7.23
N SER A 97 -8.97 -12.32 -8.38
CA SER A 97 -7.98 -13.38 -8.65
C SER A 97 -6.53 -12.89 -8.59
N PHE A 98 -6.30 -11.60 -8.85
CA PHE A 98 -4.99 -10.96 -8.76
C PHE A 98 -4.64 -10.50 -7.34
N SER A 99 -5.59 -10.46 -6.41
CA SER A 99 -5.33 -10.00 -5.03
C SER A 99 -4.53 -11.07 -4.27
N PRO A 100 -3.49 -10.69 -3.50
CA PRO A 100 -2.80 -11.61 -2.60
C PRO A 100 -3.73 -12.16 -1.54
N LEU A 101 -3.32 -13.28 -0.95
CA LEU A 101 -3.89 -13.77 0.30
C LEU A 101 -3.48 -12.86 1.47
N SER A 102 -4.26 -12.90 2.54
CA SER A 102 -3.94 -12.15 3.75
C SER A 102 -2.75 -12.71 4.53
N GLU A 103 -2.26 -13.92 4.24
CA GLU A 103 -1.05 -14.53 4.85
C GLU A 103 -0.83 -14.22 6.35
N ASN A 104 -1.75 -14.66 7.22
CA ASN A 104 -1.68 -14.47 8.68
C ASN A 104 -1.56 -12.99 9.13
N LYS A 105 -1.93 -12.04 8.28
CA LYS A 105 -1.91 -10.62 8.59
C LYS A 105 -3.02 -10.27 9.56
N ALA A 106 -2.66 -9.60 10.66
CA ALA A 106 -3.62 -9.13 11.65
C ALA A 106 -4.61 -8.10 11.08
N TYR A 107 -4.12 -7.21 10.21
CA TYR A 107 -4.91 -6.15 9.58
C TYR A 107 -4.84 -6.27 8.06
N PHE A 108 -5.88 -6.83 7.47
CA PHE A 108 -6.04 -6.99 6.03
C PHE A 108 -7.40 -6.46 5.58
N PHE A 109 -7.39 -5.39 4.79
CA PHE A 109 -8.58 -4.76 4.23
C PHE A 109 -8.72 -5.11 2.74
N THR A 110 -9.91 -4.93 2.19
CA THR A 110 -10.12 -5.03 0.74
C THR A 110 -11.03 -3.91 0.26
N ALA A 111 -10.89 -3.53 -1.01
CA ALA A 111 -11.79 -2.58 -1.67
C ALA A 111 -12.11 -3.03 -3.11
N PHE A 112 -13.28 -2.60 -3.61
CA PHE A 112 -13.71 -2.89 -4.97
C PHE A 112 -12.86 -2.10 -5.98
N VAL A 113 -11.96 -2.80 -6.66
CA VAL A 113 -11.01 -2.20 -7.63
C VAL A 113 -10.73 -3.09 -8.83
N GLU A 114 -11.58 -4.10 -9.08
CA GLU A 114 -11.56 -4.87 -10.32
C GLU A 114 -12.38 -4.15 -11.39
N ARG A 115 -11.73 -3.78 -12.50
CA ARG A 115 -12.35 -3.15 -13.66
C ARG A 115 -13.01 -1.81 -13.32
N ILE A 116 -12.24 -0.93 -12.67
CA ILE A 116 -12.63 0.46 -12.39
C ILE A 116 -12.18 1.40 -13.52
N PHE A 117 -12.74 2.61 -13.57
CA PHE A 117 -12.52 3.57 -14.66
C PHE A 117 -11.96 4.93 -14.17
N PRO A 118 -10.78 4.98 -13.53
CA PRO A 118 -10.12 6.25 -13.23
C PRO A 118 -9.78 6.98 -14.54
N LEU A 119 -10.26 8.21 -14.67
CA LEU A 119 -10.05 9.06 -15.86
C LEU A 119 -10.45 8.35 -17.17
N ASP A 120 -11.62 7.69 -17.16
CA ASP A 120 -12.22 6.97 -18.30
C ASP A 120 -11.38 5.81 -18.86
N LYS A 121 -10.40 5.33 -18.10
CA LYS A 121 -9.57 4.19 -18.49
C LYS A 121 -9.82 2.99 -17.60
N GLU A 122 -10.26 1.88 -18.19
CA GLU A 122 -10.43 0.63 -17.46
C GLU A 122 -9.09 0.15 -16.87
N THR A 123 -9.07 -0.14 -15.58
CA THR A 123 -7.90 -0.66 -14.86
C THR A 123 -8.31 -1.50 -13.65
N SER A 124 -7.36 -2.28 -13.14
CA SER A 124 -7.51 -3.07 -11.93
C SER A 124 -6.20 -3.05 -11.15
N GLY A 125 -6.28 -3.10 -9.82
CA GLY A 125 -5.10 -3.33 -8.99
C GLY A 125 -5.24 -2.91 -7.55
N THR A 126 -4.56 -3.61 -6.65
CA THR A 126 -4.51 -3.30 -5.21
C THR A 126 -3.94 -1.91 -4.92
N SER A 127 -3.15 -1.34 -5.83
CA SER A 127 -2.69 0.06 -5.79
C SER A 127 -3.83 1.08 -5.73
N PHE A 128 -5.02 0.75 -6.25
CA PHE A 128 -6.23 1.58 -6.15
C PHE A 128 -7.02 1.29 -4.87
N ALA A 129 -6.88 0.10 -4.29
CA ALA A 129 -7.59 -0.27 -3.08
C ALA A 129 -6.98 0.39 -1.84
N ALA A 130 -5.66 0.46 -1.77
CA ALA A 130 -4.93 1.08 -0.67
C ALA A 130 -5.39 2.53 -0.36
N PRO A 131 -5.49 3.46 -1.34
CA PRO A 131 -5.97 4.81 -1.07
C PRO A 131 -7.46 4.87 -0.73
N ILE A 132 -8.28 3.93 -1.22
CA ILE A 132 -9.70 3.84 -0.80
C ILE A 132 -9.78 3.47 0.69
N ALA A 133 -8.97 2.50 1.15
CA ALA A 133 -8.91 2.13 2.55
C ALA A 133 -8.37 3.27 3.43
N ALA A 134 -7.29 3.94 2.98
CA ALA A 134 -6.71 5.08 3.69
C ALA A 134 -7.67 6.27 3.83
N GLY A 135 -8.55 6.48 2.85
CA GLY A 135 -9.59 7.52 2.89
C GLY A 135 -10.89 7.10 3.56
N SER A 136 -11.02 5.84 3.99
CA SER A 136 -12.25 5.35 4.60
C SER A 136 -12.42 5.90 6.02
N ARG A 137 -13.65 6.31 6.35
CA ARG A 137 -14.00 6.68 7.71
C ARG A 137 -14.37 5.42 8.46
N ILE A 138 -13.52 5.02 9.41
CA ILE A 138 -13.75 3.90 10.33
C ILE A 138 -14.42 4.41 11.61
#